data_AF-A0A412B5N3-F1
#
_entry.id   AF-A0A412B5N3-F1
#
_cell.length_a   1.000
_cell.length_b   1.000
_cell.length_c   1.000
_cell.angle_alpha   90.00
_cell.angle_beta   90.00
_cell.angle_gamma   90.00
#
_symmetry.space_group_name_H-M   'P 1'
#
loop_
_entity.id
_entity.type
_entity.pdbx_description
1 polymer ?
#
loop_
_entity_poly.entity_id
_entity_poly.type
_entity_poly.pdbx_seq_one_letter_code
_entity_poly.pdbx_strand_id
1 'polypeptide(L)'
;MRCYNCGAELGKGDNCQNCGTNVKVYKKILMASNAYYNDALEKAGVRDLSGAIESLKISLRFNKLNIDARNLLGLIYYEMGEVVTALTEWVISKNYQPKDNLASRYLDEVQKNQVRLDSVNQTIKKYNQALLYCKQNSRDLAIIQLKKVLSLNPKLVSGHQLLALLYIQEGRYDLAKKSLRNAGKIDANNTVTLRYLKEANAALREQNPSKKQKNDELISYQSGNETIIQPKYLKDNSAVGTIINMVIGIAIGIAITCFLVVPGVRRTVMNNTKAEVLDANNTISSKNQTITSLQSQVDDLTSQITDAKNSEEESANKLESYDKLLTAYETYTTGDIEKAGDALSSVNVDDLSADAKSIYDTINAQVNAEYMAALYKEGYDAYSGKKYDDAVSALSKVVEMDENYENGNALYYLAQAYRKNEDMENAKIYYQKVVELYPNTERAANSQNYLDQSETDTAR
;
A
#
# COMPACT_ATOMS: atom_id res chain seq x y z
N MET A 1 -11.27 -21.24 32.14
CA MET A 1 -11.21 -19.74 32.18
C MET A 1 -10.42 -19.33 33.40
N ARG A 2 -9.59 -18.29 33.31
CA ARG A 2 -8.79 -17.79 34.43
C ARG A 2 -9.37 -16.49 34.99
N CYS A 3 -9.22 -16.24 36.27
CA CYS A 3 -9.64 -15.00 36.90
C CYS A 3 -8.84 -13.84 36.33
N TYR A 4 -9.52 -12.77 35.89
CA TYR A 4 -8.84 -11.57 35.39
C TYR A 4 -8.07 -10.81 36.48
N ASN A 5 -8.39 -11.03 37.76
CA ASN A 5 -7.73 -10.36 38.89
C ASN A 5 -6.53 -11.17 39.42
N CYS A 6 -6.72 -12.46 39.73
CA CYS A 6 -5.67 -13.27 40.39
C CYS A 6 -5.13 -14.43 39.54
N GLY A 7 -5.55 -14.59 38.28
CA GLY A 7 -5.09 -15.64 37.38
C GLY A 7 -5.54 -17.08 37.70
N ALA A 8 -6.19 -17.31 38.85
CA ALA A 8 -6.64 -18.63 39.28
C ALA A 8 -7.73 -19.20 38.35
N GLU A 9 -7.79 -20.53 38.22
CA GLU A 9 -8.86 -21.17 37.45
C GLU A 9 -10.23 -20.90 38.08
N LEU A 10 -11.20 -20.55 37.23
CA LEU A 10 -12.56 -20.25 37.66
C LEU A 10 -13.42 -21.51 37.64
N GLY A 11 -13.99 -21.85 38.79
CA GLY A 11 -15.05 -22.85 38.92
C GLY A 11 -16.41 -22.35 38.40
N LYS A 12 -17.51 -23.04 38.75
CA LYS A 12 -18.86 -22.70 38.25
C LYS A 12 -19.46 -21.41 38.82
N GLY A 13 -19.15 -21.06 40.07
CA GLY A 13 -19.78 -19.93 40.80
C GLY A 13 -19.47 -18.53 40.25
N ASP A 14 -20.29 -17.54 40.62
CA ASP A 14 -20.18 -16.16 40.11
C ASP A 14 -18.95 -15.39 40.65
N ASN A 15 -18.32 -15.89 41.71
CA ASN A 15 -17.14 -15.28 42.32
C ASN A 15 -15.92 -16.19 42.18
N CYS A 16 -14.74 -15.58 42.09
CA CYS A 16 -13.47 -16.31 42.13
C CYS A 16 -13.28 -16.93 43.52
N GLN A 17 -13.01 -18.23 43.57
CA GLN A 17 -12.79 -18.96 44.83
C GLN A 17 -11.50 -18.56 45.55
N ASN A 18 -10.54 -17.94 44.85
CA ASN A 18 -9.26 -17.54 45.42
C ASN A 18 -9.28 -16.09 45.93
N CYS A 19 -9.69 -15.12 45.10
CA CYS A 19 -9.64 -13.70 45.45
C CYS A 19 -11.01 -13.05 45.73
N GLY A 20 -12.11 -13.81 45.67
CA GLY A 20 -13.46 -13.32 45.96
C GLY A 20 -14.08 -12.40 44.89
N THR A 21 -13.32 -11.95 43.90
CA THR A 21 -13.79 -11.04 42.84
C THR A 21 -14.98 -11.62 42.06
N ASN A 22 -15.99 -10.81 41.79
CA ASN A 22 -17.14 -11.18 40.96
C ASN A 22 -16.72 -11.31 39.49
N VAL A 23 -16.86 -12.50 38.92
CA VAL A 23 -16.45 -12.85 37.56
C VAL A 23 -17.64 -13.15 36.64
N LYS A 24 -18.87 -12.91 37.07
CA LYS A 24 -20.09 -13.26 36.32
C LYS A 24 -20.14 -12.65 34.92
N VAL A 25 -19.95 -11.34 34.81
CA VAL A 25 -19.98 -10.62 33.53
C VAL A 25 -18.79 -11.03 32.67
N TYR A 26 -17.61 -11.13 33.27
CA TYR A 26 -16.40 -11.59 32.59
C TYR A 26 -16.57 -12.97 31.94
N LYS A 27 -17.14 -13.94 32.67
CA LYS A 27 -17.45 -15.26 32.12
C LYS A 27 -18.40 -15.17 30.93
N LYS A 28 -19.46 -14.37 31.02
CA LYS A 28 -20.40 -14.17 29.90
C LYS A 28 -19.70 -13.61 28.65
N ILE A 29 -18.79 -12.65 28.82
CA ILE A 29 -18.01 -12.07 27.72
C ILE A 29 -17.13 -13.15 27.06
N LEU A 30 -16.41 -13.95 27.85
CA LEU A 30 -15.58 -15.04 27.30
C LEU A 30 -16.43 -16.12 26.62
N MET A 31 -17.58 -16.49 27.20
CA MET A 31 -18.51 -17.43 26.59
C MET A 31 -19.04 -16.91 25.25
N ALA A 32 -19.39 -15.62 25.17
CA ALA A 32 -19.82 -15.00 23.93
C ALA A 32 -18.71 -15.07 22.87
N SER A 33 -17.47 -14.70 23.23
CA SER A 33 -16.32 -14.85 22.33
C SER A 33 -16.17 -16.28 21.80
N ASN A 34 -16.24 -17.28 22.68
CA ASN A 34 -16.10 -18.68 22.30
C ASN A 34 -17.27 -19.19 21.46
N ALA A 35 -18.50 -18.72 21.71
CA ALA A 35 -19.65 -19.06 20.90
C ALA A 35 -19.48 -18.58 19.45
N TYR A 36 -19.03 -17.34 19.25
CA TYR A 36 -18.73 -16.82 17.92
C TYR A 36 -17.52 -17.49 17.25
N TYR A 37 -16.54 -17.94 18.03
CA TYR A 37 -15.44 -18.76 17.50
C TYR A 37 -15.94 -20.12 16.97
N ASN A 38 -16.83 -20.78 17.72
CA ASN A 38 -17.41 -22.07 17.30
C ASN A 38 -18.32 -21.89 16.06
N ASP A 39 -19.12 -20.83 16.02
CA ASP A 39 -19.93 -20.47 14.84
C ASP A 39 -19.03 -20.22 13.61
N ALA A 40 -17.88 -19.57 13.79
CA ALA A 40 -16.91 -19.41 12.71
C ALA A 40 -16.31 -20.73 12.23
N LEU A 41 -16.03 -21.69 13.13
CA LEU A 41 -15.55 -23.02 12.78
C LEU A 41 -16.58 -23.79 11.94
N GLU A 42 -17.86 -23.72 12.32
CA GLU A 42 -18.96 -24.33 11.58
C GLU A 42 -19.06 -23.75 10.16
N LYS A 43 -19.04 -22.42 10.05
CA LYS A 43 -19.06 -21.70 8.77
C LYS A 43 -17.84 -22.04 7.91
N ALA A 44 -16.64 -22.07 8.49
CA ALA A 44 -15.43 -22.45 7.78
C ALA A 44 -15.49 -23.90 7.28
N GLY A 45 -16.12 -24.81 8.04
CA GLY A 45 -16.33 -26.20 7.66
C GLY A 45 -17.16 -26.38 6.38
N VAL A 46 -18.13 -25.50 6.13
CA VAL A 46 -18.93 -25.46 4.89
C VAL A 46 -18.35 -24.52 3.83
N ARG A 47 -17.11 -24.05 4.01
CA ARG A 47 -16.43 -23.06 3.17
C ARG A 47 -17.17 -21.72 3.04
N ASP A 48 -17.96 -21.35 4.03
CA ASP A 48 -18.46 -19.98 4.21
C ASP A 48 -17.36 -19.15 4.90
N LEU A 49 -16.37 -18.74 4.10
CA LEU A 49 -15.17 -18.07 4.61
C LEU A 49 -15.48 -16.62 5.00
N SER A 50 -16.30 -15.92 4.21
CA SER A 50 -16.74 -14.56 4.55
C SER A 50 -17.59 -14.51 5.80
N GLY A 51 -18.54 -15.44 5.97
CA GLY A 51 -19.34 -15.53 7.19
C GLY A 51 -18.50 -15.92 8.40
N ALA A 52 -17.52 -16.81 8.24
CA ALA A 52 -16.59 -17.15 9.31
C ALA A 52 -15.74 -15.94 9.74
N ILE A 53 -15.26 -15.12 8.80
CA ILE A 53 -14.56 -13.86 9.11
C ILE A 53 -15.41 -12.93 9.98
N GLU A 54 -16.69 -12.75 9.66
CA GLU A 54 -17.59 -11.91 10.44
C GLU A 54 -17.71 -12.39 11.89
N SER A 55 -17.93 -13.69 12.07
CA SER A 55 -18.03 -14.31 13.39
C SER A 55 -16.72 -14.20 14.18
N LEU A 56 -15.57 -14.40 13.55
CA LEU A 56 -14.26 -14.23 14.20
C LEU A 56 -14.00 -12.79 14.62
N LYS A 57 -14.36 -11.81 13.78
CA LYS A 57 -14.27 -10.39 14.16
C LYS A 57 -15.12 -10.09 15.38
N ILE A 58 -16.33 -10.65 15.48
CA ILE A 58 -17.18 -10.49 16.67
C ILE A 58 -16.56 -11.20 17.88
N SER A 59 -16.03 -12.42 17.70
CA SER A 59 -15.32 -13.16 18.75
C SER A 59 -14.16 -12.34 19.34
N LEU A 60 -13.37 -11.70 18.48
CA LEU A 60 -12.23 -10.85 18.87
C LEU A 60 -12.65 -9.50 19.45
N ARG A 61 -13.85 -8.99 19.13
CA ARG A 61 -14.44 -7.81 19.80
C ARG A 61 -14.75 -8.11 21.27
N PHE A 62 -15.29 -9.30 21.58
CA PHE A 62 -15.54 -9.72 22.96
C PHE A 62 -14.25 -10.09 23.70
N ASN A 63 -13.32 -10.77 23.04
CA ASN A 63 -12.03 -11.13 23.63
C ASN A 63 -10.89 -10.96 22.62
N LYS A 64 -10.16 -9.84 22.73
CA LYS A 64 -9.00 -9.55 21.88
C LYS A 64 -7.86 -10.58 22.06
N LEU A 65 -7.83 -11.28 23.19
CA LEU A 65 -6.84 -12.29 23.56
C LEU A 65 -7.28 -13.71 23.18
N ASN A 66 -8.35 -13.89 22.39
CA ASN A 66 -8.69 -15.19 21.84
C ASN A 66 -7.72 -15.55 20.70
N ILE A 67 -6.61 -16.20 21.06
CA ILE A 67 -5.51 -16.55 20.16
C ILE A 67 -5.97 -17.53 19.08
N ASP A 68 -6.81 -18.51 19.41
CA ASP A 68 -7.35 -19.48 18.47
C ASP A 68 -8.22 -18.81 17.40
N ALA A 69 -9.10 -17.90 17.82
CA ALA A 69 -9.93 -17.12 16.89
C ALA A 69 -9.07 -16.25 15.96
N ARG A 70 -8.02 -15.62 16.48
CA ARG A 70 -7.11 -14.79 15.68
C ARG A 70 -6.29 -15.60 14.68
N ASN A 71 -5.81 -16.77 15.11
CA ASN A 71 -5.07 -17.69 14.25
C ASN A 71 -5.95 -18.23 13.12
N LEU A 72 -7.19 -18.63 13.44
CA LEU A 72 -8.18 -19.06 12.44
C LEU A 72 -8.53 -17.93 11.47
N LEU A 73 -8.64 -16.70 11.95
CA LEU A 73 -8.91 -15.54 11.09
C LEU A 73 -7.78 -15.34 10.06
N GLY A 74 -6.52 -15.44 10.50
CA GLY A 74 -5.38 -15.39 9.60
C GLY A 74 -5.38 -16.53 8.57
N LEU A 75 -5.71 -17.76 8.99
CA LEU A 75 -5.81 -18.90 8.07
C LEU A 75 -6.89 -18.71 7.00
N ILE A 76 -8.05 -18.17 7.38
CA ILE A 76 -9.13 -17.91 6.43
C ILE A 76 -8.73 -16.82 5.43
N TYR A 77 -8.10 -15.72 5.89
CA TYR A 77 -7.58 -14.71 4.98
C TYR A 77 -6.54 -15.27 4.01
N TYR A 78 -5.65 -16.14 4.50
CA TYR A 78 -4.66 -16.81 3.68
C TYR A 78 -5.30 -17.71 2.61
N GLU A 79 -6.35 -18.45 2.97
CA GLU A 79 -7.11 -19.29 2.05
C GLU A 79 -7.86 -18.47 0.99
N MET A 80 -8.33 -17.26 1.34
CA MET A 80 -8.94 -16.31 0.41
C MET A 80 -7.93 -15.52 -0.44
N GLY A 81 -6.64 -15.82 -0.32
CA GLY A 81 -5.57 -15.13 -1.06
C GLY A 81 -5.20 -13.76 -0.51
N GLU A 82 -5.78 -13.32 0.60
CA GLU A 82 -5.50 -12.04 1.28
C GLU A 82 -4.31 -12.20 2.25
N VAL A 83 -3.14 -12.52 1.68
CA VAL A 83 -1.95 -12.95 2.44
C VAL A 83 -1.43 -11.89 3.41
N VAL A 84 -1.46 -10.61 3.05
CA VAL A 84 -1.00 -9.53 3.95
C VAL A 84 -1.88 -9.42 5.18
N THR A 85 -3.20 -9.48 5.01
CA THR A 85 -4.15 -9.47 6.14
C THR A 85 -3.94 -10.69 7.04
N ALA A 86 -3.67 -11.86 6.45
CA ALA A 86 -3.32 -13.05 7.21
C ALA A 86 -2.07 -12.88 8.07
N LEU A 87 -1.00 -12.33 7.48
CA LEU A 87 0.25 -12.05 8.19
C LEU A 87 0.03 -11.07 9.34
N THR A 88 -0.76 -10.01 9.14
CA THR A 88 -1.10 -9.04 10.20
C THR A 88 -1.75 -9.74 11.41
N GLU A 89 -2.73 -10.61 11.17
CA GLU A 89 -3.40 -11.31 12.28
C GLU A 89 -2.47 -12.27 13.03
N TRP A 90 -1.59 -12.98 12.33
CA TRP A 90 -0.61 -13.86 12.97
C TRP A 90 0.49 -13.10 13.72
N VAL A 91 0.94 -11.95 13.20
CA VAL A 91 1.87 -11.08 13.93
C VAL A 91 1.22 -10.58 15.23
N ILE A 92 -0.03 -10.11 15.17
CA ILE A 92 -0.75 -9.68 16.37
C ILE A 92 -0.95 -10.85 17.35
N SER A 93 -1.28 -12.03 16.84
CA SER A 93 -1.41 -13.26 17.63
C SER A 93 -0.10 -13.60 18.36
N LYS A 94 1.03 -13.59 17.65
CA LYS A 94 2.36 -13.84 18.22
C LYS A 94 2.76 -12.78 19.25
N ASN A 95 2.38 -11.52 19.04
CA ASN A 95 2.62 -10.46 20.02
C ASN A 95 1.86 -10.71 21.34
N TYR A 96 0.60 -11.14 21.27
CA TYR A 96 -0.18 -11.46 22.47
C TYR A 96 0.28 -12.76 23.16
N GLN A 97 0.71 -13.77 22.39
CA GLN A 97 1.23 -15.02 22.91
C GLN A 97 2.52 -15.41 22.17
N PRO A 98 3.71 -15.03 22.70
CA PRO A 98 4.99 -15.30 22.03
C PRO A 98 5.45 -16.76 22.10
N LYS A 99 5.05 -17.49 23.16
CA LYS A 99 5.44 -18.89 23.41
C LYS A 99 4.29 -19.83 23.08
N ASP A 100 4.62 -20.97 22.48
CA ASP A 100 3.65 -22.03 22.14
C ASP A 100 2.43 -21.53 21.34
N ASN A 101 2.69 -20.74 20.30
CA ASN A 101 1.65 -20.20 19.42
C ASN A 101 1.85 -20.69 17.98
N LEU A 102 0.78 -21.27 17.41
CA LEU A 102 0.76 -21.75 16.03
C LEU A 102 1.03 -20.63 15.00
N ALA A 103 0.75 -19.37 15.34
CA ALA A 103 1.06 -18.22 14.50
C ALA A 103 2.53 -18.18 14.07
N SER A 104 3.46 -18.54 14.95
CA SER A 104 4.89 -18.57 14.63
C SER A 104 5.17 -19.53 13.48
N ARG A 105 4.57 -20.72 13.50
CA ARG A 105 4.70 -21.70 12.41
C ARG A 105 4.11 -21.17 11.10
N TYR A 106 2.93 -20.54 11.15
CA TYR A 106 2.30 -19.98 9.94
C TYR A 106 3.14 -18.85 9.32
N LEU A 107 3.69 -17.97 10.15
CA LEU A 107 4.60 -16.91 9.72
C LEU A 107 5.85 -17.50 9.06
N ASP A 108 6.48 -18.50 9.70
CA ASP A 108 7.67 -19.16 9.17
C ASP A 108 7.40 -19.86 7.82
N GLU A 109 6.26 -20.54 7.68
CA GLU A 109 5.87 -21.22 6.44
C GLU A 109 5.68 -20.23 5.28
N VAL A 110 5.14 -19.03 5.55
CA VAL A 110 4.99 -17.99 4.54
C VAL A 110 6.31 -17.29 4.24
N GLN A 111 7.11 -16.97 5.26
CA GLN A 111 8.38 -16.26 5.12
C GLN A 111 9.47 -17.09 4.42
N LYS A 112 9.47 -18.42 4.60
CA LYS A 112 10.40 -19.32 3.90
C LYS A 112 10.26 -19.26 2.38
N ASN A 113 9.11 -18.83 1.87
CA ASN A 113 8.86 -18.72 0.44
C ASN A 113 8.92 -17.25 -0.03
N GLN A 114 10.13 -16.69 -0.02
CA GLN A 114 10.38 -15.29 -0.39
C GLN A 114 9.84 -14.95 -1.80
N VAL A 115 10.01 -15.86 -2.76
CA VAL A 115 9.48 -15.70 -4.13
C VAL A 115 7.95 -15.54 -4.14
N ARG A 116 7.26 -16.31 -3.28
CA ARG A 116 5.80 -16.19 -3.15
C ARG A 116 5.40 -14.88 -2.47
N LEU A 117 6.16 -14.41 -1.49
CA LEU A 117 5.93 -13.10 -0.86
C LEU A 117 6.11 -11.96 -1.87
N ASP A 118 7.16 -12.00 -2.68
CA ASP A 118 7.38 -11.01 -3.74
C ASP A 118 6.25 -11.03 -4.77
N SER A 119 5.79 -12.23 -5.16
CA SER A 119 4.64 -12.39 -6.05
C SER A 119 3.35 -11.82 -5.45
N VAL A 120 3.12 -12.00 -4.14
CA VAL A 120 1.98 -11.42 -3.43
C VAL A 120 2.07 -9.89 -3.43
N ASN A 121 3.23 -9.32 -3.11
CA ASN A 121 3.44 -7.86 -3.11
C ASN A 121 3.21 -7.26 -4.50
N GLN A 122 3.72 -7.90 -5.56
CA GLN A 122 3.45 -7.49 -6.94
C GLN A 122 1.96 -7.57 -7.29
N THR A 123 1.26 -8.59 -6.79
CA THR A 123 -0.17 -8.76 -6.99
C THR A 123 -0.96 -7.60 -6.39
N ILE A 124 -0.59 -7.13 -5.20
CA ILE A 124 -1.24 -5.98 -4.54
C ILE A 124 -1.04 -4.71 -5.35
N LYS A 125 0.19 -4.41 -5.78
CA LYS A 125 0.48 -3.23 -6.63
C LYS A 125 -0.38 -3.25 -7.90
N LYS A 126 -0.47 -4.40 -8.57
CA LYS A 126 -1.28 -4.57 -9.79
C LYS A 126 -2.78 -4.51 -9.53
N TYR A 127 -3.24 -5.02 -8.39
CA TYR A 127 -4.65 -4.93 -7.99
C TYR A 127 -5.06 -3.48 -7.72
N ASN A 128 -4.23 -2.73 -7.01
CA ASN A 128 -4.46 -1.30 -6.76
C ASN A 128 -4.43 -0.49 -8.08
N GLN A 129 -3.52 -0.81 -8.99
CA GLN A 129 -3.51 -0.23 -10.33
C GLN A 129 -4.79 -0.55 -11.12
N ALA A 130 -5.29 -1.78 -11.04
CA ALA A 130 -6.57 -2.13 -11.66
C ALA A 130 -7.75 -1.35 -11.08
N LEU A 131 -7.78 -1.12 -9.76
CA LEU A 131 -8.77 -0.26 -9.11
C LEU A 131 -8.69 1.19 -9.61
N LEU A 132 -7.48 1.72 -9.80
CA LEU A 132 -7.28 3.05 -10.38
C LEU A 132 -7.84 3.13 -11.80
N TYR A 133 -7.54 2.14 -12.65
CA TYR A 133 -8.12 2.06 -13.99
C TYR A 133 -9.65 1.95 -13.98
N CYS A 134 -10.24 1.25 -13.00
CA CYS A 134 -11.69 1.24 -12.82
C CYS A 134 -12.24 2.64 -12.53
N LYS A 135 -11.57 3.42 -11.66
CA LYS A 135 -11.97 4.80 -11.33
C LYS A 135 -11.84 5.76 -12.52
N GLN A 136 -10.83 5.56 -13.36
CA GLN A 136 -10.60 6.31 -14.60
C GLN A 136 -11.52 5.85 -15.76
N ASN A 137 -12.42 4.89 -15.51
CA ASN A 137 -13.30 4.27 -16.51
C ASN A 137 -12.54 3.55 -17.66
N SER A 138 -11.25 3.25 -17.47
CA SER A 138 -10.40 2.49 -18.38
C SER A 138 -10.55 0.98 -18.16
N ARG A 139 -11.73 0.43 -18.50
CA ARG A 139 -12.14 -0.94 -18.15
C ARG A 139 -11.26 -2.02 -18.77
N ASP A 140 -10.83 -1.88 -20.02
CA ASP A 140 -9.98 -2.87 -20.68
C ASP A 140 -8.61 -3.00 -20.01
N LEU A 141 -7.99 -1.88 -19.61
CA LEU A 141 -6.73 -1.88 -18.86
C LEU A 141 -6.90 -2.52 -17.48
N ALA A 142 -8.02 -2.23 -16.79
CA ALA A 142 -8.35 -2.86 -15.52
C ALA A 142 -8.49 -4.38 -15.65
N ILE A 143 -9.17 -4.87 -16.70
CA ILE A 143 -9.33 -6.30 -16.98
C ILE A 143 -7.99 -6.98 -17.26
N ILE A 144 -7.11 -6.35 -18.04
CA ILE A 144 -5.76 -6.88 -18.33
C ILE A 144 -4.96 -7.03 -17.03
N GLN A 145 -4.95 -5.98 -16.19
CA GLN A 145 -4.24 -6.05 -14.91
C GLN A 145 -4.85 -7.10 -13.97
N LEU A 146 -6.17 -7.20 -13.87
CA LEU A 146 -6.83 -8.20 -13.03
C LEU A 146 -6.56 -9.64 -13.48
N LYS A 147 -6.49 -9.89 -14.78
CA LYS A 147 -6.05 -11.20 -15.29
C LYS A 147 -4.63 -11.52 -14.84
N LYS A 148 -3.73 -10.53 -14.82
CA LYS A 148 -2.36 -10.71 -14.33
C LYS A 148 -2.34 -10.96 -12.82
N VAL A 149 -3.11 -10.20 -12.03
CA VAL A 149 -3.31 -10.42 -10.59
C VAL A 149 -3.75 -11.86 -10.33
N LEU A 150 -4.79 -12.34 -11.01
CA LEU A 150 -5.33 -13.68 -10.81
C LEU A 150 -4.42 -14.80 -11.34
N SER A 151 -3.50 -14.50 -12.27
CA SER A 151 -2.46 -15.45 -12.68
C SER A 151 -1.40 -15.67 -11.61
N LEU A 152 -1.11 -14.64 -10.81
CA LEU A 152 -0.12 -14.68 -9.72
C LEU A 152 -0.75 -15.14 -8.40
N ASN A 153 -2.01 -14.76 -8.16
CA ASN A 153 -2.78 -15.14 -6.99
C ASN A 153 -4.18 -15.65 -7.38
N PRO A 154 -4.31 -16.93 -7.77
CA PRO A 154 -5.57 -17.50 -8.21
C PRO A 154 -6.64 -17.59 -7.12
N LYS A 155 -6.23 -17.52 -5.83
CA LYS A 155 -7.12 -17.61 -4.67
C LYS A 155 -7.77 -16.29 -4.28
N LEU A 156 -7.38 -15.17 -4.90
CA LEU A 156 -7.89 -13.85 -4.52
C LEU A 156 -9.38 -13.70 -4.90
N VAL A 157 -10.26 -13.84 -3.90
CA VAL A 157 -11.72 -13.78 -4.09
C VAL A 157 -12.16 -12.41 -4.62
N SER A 158 -11.64 -11.34 -4.02
CA SER A 158 -11.90 -9.94 -4.40
C SER A 158 -11.50 -9.66 -5.86
N GLY A 159 -10.39 -10.24 -6.32
CA GLY A 159 -9.92 -10.17 -7.71
C GLY A 159 -10.90 -10.81 -8.71
N HIS A 160 -11.40 -12.01 -8.41
CA HIS A 160 -12.39 -12.68 -9.27
C HIS A 160 -13.72 -11.92 -9.31
N GLN A 161 -14.16 -11.36 -8.17
CA GLN A 161 -15.38 -10.56 -8.08
C GLN A 161 -15.28 -9.26 -8.89
N LEU A 162 -14.17 -8.53 -8.76
CA LEU A 162 -13.96 -7.29 -9.50
C LEU A 162 -13.88 -7.55 -11.01
N LEU A 163 -13.14 -8.58 -11.42
CA LEU A 163 -13.07 -8.98 -12.82
C LEU A 163 -14.46 -9.36 -13.37
N ALA A 164 -15.26 -10.07 -12.58
CA ALA A 164 -16.63 -10.41 -12.97
C ALA A 164 -17.54 -9.18 -13.07
N LEU A 165 -17.41 -8.22 -12.15
CA LEU A 165 -18.16 -6.97 -12.19
C LEU A 165 -17.87 -6.18 -13.47
N LEU A 166 -16.60 -6.07 -13.86
CA LEU A 166 -16.21 -5.42 -15.12
C LEU A 166 -16.82 -6.15 -16.33
N TYR A 167 -16.81 -7.48 -16.34
CA TYR A 167 -17.46 -8.25 -17.40
C TYR A 167 -18.98 -8.08 -17.44
N ILE A 168 -19.65 -7.98 -16.29
CA ILE A 168 -21.09 -7.67 -16.21
C ILE A 168 -21.36 -6.30 -16.85
N GLN A 169 -20.54 -5.29 -16.52
CA GLN A 169 -20.70 -3.93 -17.05
C GLN A 169 -20.49 -3.82 -18.58
N GLU A 170 -19.76 -4.75 -19.18
CA GLU A 170 -19.54 -4.83 -20.63
C GLU A 170 -20.50 -5.80 -21.33
N GLY A 171 -21.45 -6.40 -20.60
CA GLY A 171 -22.38 -7.40 -21.13
C GLY A 171 -21.75 -8.77 -21.42
N ARG A 172 -20.52 -9.02 -20.97
CA ARG A 172 -19.77 -10.28 -21.15
C ARG A 172 -20.12 -11.30 -20.05
N TYR A 173 -21.39 -11.66 -19.92
CA TYR A 173 -21.90 -12.43 -18.78
C TYR A 173 -21.33 -13.86 -18.66
N ASP A 174 -20.99 -14.52 -19.76
CA ASP A 174 -20.36 -15.86 -19.73
C ASP A 174 -19.00 -15.83 -19.02
N LEU A 175 -18.18 -14.82 -19.31
CA LEU A 175 -16.88 -14.62 -18.68
C LEU A 175 -17.04 -14.24 -17.21
N ALA A 176 -18.02 -13.37 -16.89
CA ALA A 176 -18.34 -13.01 -15.51
C ALA A 176 -18.69 -14.24 -14.68
N LYS A 177 -19.59 -15.09 -15.20
CA LYS A 177 -19.98 -16.35 -14.54
C LYS A 177 -18.80 -17.28 -14.29
N LYS A 178 -17.85 -17.38 -15.24
CA LYS A 178 -16.64 -18.19 -15.07
C LYS A 178 -15.77 -17.67 -13.91
N SER A 179 -15.51 -16.37 -13.86
CA SER A 179 -14.75 -15.73 -12.78
C SER A 179 -15.44 -15.92 -11.42
N LEU A 180 -16.75 -15.71 -11.35
CA LEU A 180 -17.52 -15.89 -10.11
C LEU A 180 -17.58 -17.34 -9.64
N ARG A 181 -17.61 -18.32 -10.56
CA ARG A 181 -17.49 -19.74 -10.19
C ARG A 181 -16.13 -20.05 -9.56
N ASN A 182 -15.06 -19.39 -10.00
CA ASN A 182 -13.75 -19.54 -9.36
C ASN A 182 -13.76 -18.93 -7.95
N ALA A 183 -14.36 -17.75 -7.77
CA ALA A 183 -14.57 -17.17 -6.44
C ALA A 183 -15.38 -18.12 -5.53
N GLY A 184 -16.48 -18.68 -6.04
CA GLY A 184 -17.34 -19.62 -5.30
C GLY A 184 -16.69 -20.95 -4.93
N LYS A 185 -15.63 -21.38 -5.62
CA LYS A 185 -14.83 -22.54 -5.20
C LYS A 185 -14.00 -22.24 -3.96
N ILE A 186 -13.59 -20.98 -3.79
CA ILE A 186 -12.78 -20.54 -2.65
C ILE A 186 -13.71 -20.26 -1.46
N ASP A 187 -14.73 -19.44 -1.67
CA ASP A 187 -15.73 -19.06 -0.68
C ASP A 187 -17.14 -19.30 -1.23
N ALA A 188 -17.76 -20.39 -0.76
CA ALA A 188 -19.00 -20.93 -1.32
C ALA A 188 -20.21 -20.02 -1.05
N ASN A 189 -20.20 -19.31 0.08
CA ASN A 189 -21.36 -18.57 0.58
C ASN A 189 -21.14 -17.05 0.60
N ASN A 190 -20.15 -16.55 -0.13
CA ASN A 190 -19.92 -15.11 -0.24
C ASN A 190 -21.14 -14.41 -0.87
N THR A 191 -21.78 -13.53 -0.10
CA THR A 191 -23.02 -12.83 -0.51
C THR A 191 -22.84 -11.99 -1.77
N VAL A 192 -21.68 -11.35 -1.95
CA VAL A 192 -21.35 -10.54 -3.14
C VAL A 192 -21.21 -11.44 -4.36
N THR A 193 -20.47 -12.55 -4.26
CA THR A 193 -20.31 -13.53 -5.34
C THR A 193 -21.66 -14.11 -5.76
N LEU A 194 -22.48 -14.53 -4.79
CA LEU A 194 -23.80 -15.11 -5.05
C LEU A 194 -24.75 -14.10 -5.72
N ARG A 195 -24.71 -12.83 -5.30
CA ARG A 195 -25.48 -11.75 -5.92
C ARG A 195 -25.08 -11.54 -7.37
N TYR A 196 -23.79 -11.41 -7.65
CA TYR A 196 -23.30 -11.24 -9.03
C TYR A 196 -23.57 -12.48 -9.90
N LEU A 197 -23.52 -13.70 -9.33
CA LEU A 197 -23.90 -14.91 -10.04
C LEU A 197 -25.37 -14.90 -10.43
N LYS A 198 -26.25 -14.45 -9.52
CA LYS A 198 -27.68 -14.33 -9.79
C LYS A 198 -27.93 -13.35 -10.94
N GLU A 199 -27.31 -12.18 -10.90
CA GLU A 199 -27.40 -11.14 -11.93
C GLU A 199 -26.88 -11.63 -13.29
N ALA A 200 -25.67 -12.18 -13.34
CA ALA A 200 -25.09 -12.70 -14.58
C ALA A 200 -25.92 -13.85 -15.18
N ASN A 201 -26.47 -14.75 -14.35
CA ASN A 201 -27.33 -15.83 -14.84
C ASN A 201 -28.69 -15.32 -15.34
N ALA A 202 -29.26 -14.28 -14.73
CA ALA A 202 -30.50 -13.68 -15.20
C ALA A 202 -30.31 -13.05 -16.59
N ALA A 203 -29.27 -12.24 -16.76
CA ALA A 203 -28.95 -11.62 -18.03
C ALA A 203 -28.63 -12.64 -19.14
N LEU A 204 -27.94 -13.74 -18.81
CA LEU A 204 -27.71 -14.83 -19.78
C LEU A 204 -29.00 -15.53 -20.23
N ARG A 205 -29.98 -15.67 -19.34
CA ARG A 205 -31.29 -16.24 -19.68
C ARG A 205 -32.09 -15.31 -20.58
N GLU A 206 -32.01 -14.01 -20.34
CA GLU A 206 -32.65 -12.99 -21.18
C GLU A 206 -32.01 -12.93 -22.57
N GLN A 207 -30.69 -13.02 -22.66
CA GLN A 207 -29.98 -13.07 -23.95
C GLN A 207 -30.24 -14.36 -24.74
N ASN A 208 -30.55 -15.47 -24.06
CA ASN A 208 -30.81 -16.77 -24.69
C ASN A 208 -32.08 -17.44 -24.15
N PRO A 209 -33.28 -16.94 -24.49
CA PRO A 209 -34.56 -17.45 -23.97
C PRO A 209 -34.80 -18.93 -24.32
N SER A 210 -34.17 -19.41 -25.40
CA SER A 210 -34.40 -20.74 -25.99
C SER A 210 -33.60 -21.87 -25.33
N LYS A 211 -32.61 -21.58 -24.47
CA LYS A 211 -31.82 -22.62 -23.78
C LYS A 211 -32.43 -22.93 -22.41
N LYS A 212 -33.51 -23.71 -22.40
CA LYS A 212 -33.89 -24.48 -21.21
C LYS A 212 -32.72 -25.41 -20.83
N GLN A 213 -32.35 -25.32 -19.57
CA GLN A 213 -31.24 -25.96 -18.87
C GLN A 213 -30.99 -27.41 -19.35
N LYS A 214 -29.93 -27.63 -20.14
CA LYS A 214 -29.34 -28.96 -20.32
C LYS A 214 -28.36 -29.16 -19.16
N ASN A 215 -28.65 -30.15 -18.31
CA ASN A 215 -27.68 -30.67 -17.37
C ASN A 215 -26.45 -31.15 -18.15
N ASP A 216 -25.28 -30.65 -17.79
CA ASP A 216 -23.98 -31.08 -18.31
C ASP A 216 -23.65 -32.48 -17.78
N GLU A 217 -24.27 -33.50 -18.37
CA GLU A 217 -23.83 -34.90 -18.31
C GLU A 217 -24.35 -35.62 -19.55
N LEU A 218 -23.76 -35.36 -20.71
CA LEU A 218 -23.95 -36.25 -21.87
C LEU A 218 -22.73 -36.23 -22.78
N ILE A 219 -21.97 -37.33 -22.72
CA ILE A 219 -20.89 -37.66 -23.65
C ILE A 219 -21.56 -38.06 -24.97
N SER A 220 -21.21 -37.38 -26.07
CA SER A 220 -21.67 -37.71 -27.41
C SER A 220 -20.81 -38.81 -28.04
N TYR A 221 -21.46 -39.83 -28.61
CA TYR A 221 -20.84 -40.75 -29.56
C TYR A 221 -21.32 -40.38 -30.98
N GLN A 222 -20.40 -40.34 -31.95
CA GLN A 222 -20.76 -40.28 -33.38
C GLN A 222 -20.37 -41.58 -34.07
N SER A 223 -21.27 -42.06 -34.93
CA SER A 223 -20.98 -43.05 -35.97
C SER A 223 -21.88 -42.75 -37.17
N GLY A 224 -21.27 -42.58 -38.34
CA GLY A 224 -21.94 -42.19 -39.58
C GLY A 224 -22.51 -43.37 -40.38
N ASN A 225 -23.27 -43.06 -41.43
CA ASN A 225 -23.16 -43.75 -42.71
C ASN A 225 -23.85 -42.97 -43.85
N GLU A 226 -23.32 -43.18 -45.05
CA GLU A 226 -23.51 -42.47 -46.32
C GLU A 226 -24.79 -42.86 -47.09
N THR A 227 -25.10 -42.14 -48.18
CA THR A 227 -25.25 -42.72 -49.54
C THR A 227 -25.49 -41.66 -50.64
N ILE A 228 -24.81 -41.83 -51.78
CA ILE A 228 -24.89 -41.05 -53.03
C ILE A 228 -25.56 -41.93 -54.09
N ILE A 229 -26.42 -41.36 -54.94
CA ILE A 229 -26.99 -42.04 -56.13
C ILE A 229 -26.93 -41.10 -57.35
N GLN A 230 -26.44 -41.60 -58.49
CA GLN A 230 -26.33 -40.91 -59.78
C GLN A 230 -26.94 -41.78 -60.90
N PRO A 231 -27.70 -41.23 -61.88
CA PRO A 231 -27.98 -41.92 -63.14
C PRO A 231 -27.28 -41.32 -64.37
N LYS A 232 -27.14 -42.18 -65.39
CA LYS A 232 -26.28 -42.15 -66.58
C LYS A 232 -26.84 -41.34 -67.77
N TYR A 233 -25.90 -40.93 -68.62
CA TYR A 233 -26.02 -40.30 -69.95
C TYR A 233 -26.86 -41.07 -71.00
N LEU A 234 -27.46 -40.31 -71.92
CA LEU A 234 -28.00 -40.73 -73.22
C LEU A 234 -27.11 -40.14 -74.35
N LYS A 235 -26.97 -40.92 -75.44
CA LYS A 235 -25.92 -40.85 -76.46
C LYS A 235 -26.41 -40.29 -77.82
N ASP A 236 -25.54 -39.44 -78.40
CA ASP A 236 -25.27 -38.99 -79.78
C ASP A 236 -26.27 -39.07 -80.95
N ASN A 237 -26.20 -38.02 -81.80
CA ASN A 237 -26.26 -38.19 -83.25
C ASN A 237 -25.37 -37.19 -84.05
N SER A 238 -24.68 -37.72 -85.06
CA SER A 238 -24.06 -37.10 -86.26
C SER A 238 -22.87 -36.12 -86.11
N ALA A 239 -21.69 -36.56 -86.58
CA ALA A 239 -20.38 -35.90 -86.47
C ALA A 239 -20.13 -34.66 -87.35
N VAL A 240 -21.04 -34.30 -88.27
CA VAL A 240 -20.85 -33.11 -89.14
C VAL A 240 -21.62 -31.88 -88.63
N GLY A 241 -22.77 -32.08 -87.97
CA GLY A 241 -23.52 -31.00 -87.32
C GLY A 241 -22.84 -30.47 -86.05
N THR A 242 -22.07 -31.32 -85.36
CA THR A 242 -21.32 -30.95 -84.15
C THR A 242 -20.25 -29.91 -84.44
N ILE A 243 -19.54 -30.01 -85.57
CA ILE A 243 -18.42 -29.11 -85.88
C ILE A 243 -18.92 -27.69 -86.19
N ILE A 244 -20.01 -27.56 -86.96
CA ILE A 244 -20.61 -26.25 -87.29
C ILE A 244 -21.22 -25.60 -86.03
N ASN A 245 -21.92 -26.38 -85.22
CA ASN A 245 -22.47 -25.89 -83.94
C ASN A 245 -21.36 -25.54 -82.94
N MET A 246 -20.21 -26.20 -82.99
CA MET A 246 -19.06 -25.90 -82.14
C MET A 246 -18.42 -24.55 -82.51
N VAL A 247 -18.27 -24.26 -83.81
CA VAL A 247 -17.71 -22.97 -84.26
C VAL A 247 -18.66 -21.80 -83.96
N ILE A 248 -19.96 -21.97 -84.22
CA ILE A 248 -20.96 -20.95 -83.87
C ILE A 248 -21.05 -20.77 -82.35
N GLY A 249 -20.98 -21.85 -81.58
CA GLY A 249 -20.95 -21.81 -80.11
C GLY A 249 -19.72 -21.08 -79.55
N ILE A 250 -18.54 -21.28 -80.15
CA ILE A 250 -17.32 -20.56 -79.76
C ILE A 250 -17.45 -19.07 -80.09
N ALA A 251 -17.99 -18.71 -81.26
CA ALA A 251 -18.18 -17.32 -81.66
C ALA A 251 -19.17 -16.58 -80.72
N ILE A 252 -20.29 -17.24 -80.38
CA ILE A 252 -21.27 -16.69 -79.41
C ILE A 252 -20.65 -16.61 -78.01
N GLY A 253 -19.86 -17.61 -77.60
CA GLY A 253 -19.13 -17.60 -76.33
C GLY A 253 -18.17 -16.42 -76.21
N ILE A 254 -17.38 -16.16 -77.27
CA ILE A 254 -16.46 -15.01 -77.31
C ILE A 254 -17.24 -13.69 -77.25
N ALA A 255 -18.34 -13.57 -78.00
CA ALA A 255 -19.17 -12.36 -77.98
C ALA A 255 -19.77 -12.09 -76.59
N ILE A 256 -20.30 -13.12 -75.91
CA ILE A 256 -20.84 -13.01 -74.55
C ILE A 256 -19.75 -12.63 -73.55
N THR A 257 -18.57 -13.23 -73.65
CA THR A 257 -17.46 -12.88 -72.74
C THR A 257 -16.99 -11.43 -72.93
N CYS A 258 -16.84 -10.97 -74.18
CA CYS A 258 -16.39 -9.61 -74.48
C CYS A 258 -17.42 -8.53 -74.12
N PHE A 259 -18.71 -8.76 -74.37
CA PHE A 259 -19.76 -7.74 -74.16
C PHE A 259 -20.47 -7.80 -72.81
N LEU A 260 -20.55 -8.96 -72.15
CA LEU A 260 -21.24 -9.08 -70.86
C LEU A 260 -20.29 -9.31 -69.69
N VAL A 261 -19.30 -10.19 -69.85
CA VAL A 261 -18.40 -10.56 -68.73
C VAL A 261 -17.34 -9.49 -68.51
N VAL A 262 -16.62 -9.05 -69.55
CA VAL A 262 -15.52 -8.09 -69.42
C VAL A 262 -15.97 -6.74 -68.84
N PRO A 263 -17.09 -6.12 -69.26
CA PRO A 263 -17.55 -4.87 -68.66
C PRO A 263 -18.02 -5.05 -67.21
N GLY A 264 -18.67 -6.17 -66.89
CA GLY A 264 -19.08 -6.51 -65.53
C GLY A 264 -17.89 -6.67 -64.59
N VAL A 265 -16.88 -7.44 -65.00
CA VAL A 265 -15.66 -7.66 -64.22
C VAL A 265 -14.85 -6.37 -64.07
N ARG A 266 -14.67 -5.57 -65.13
CA ARG A 266 -13.98 -4.27 -65.03
C ARG A 266 -14.67 -3.30 -64.07
N ARG A 267 -16.01 -3.29 -64.04
CA ARG A 267 -16.80 -2.47 -63.11
C ARG A 267 -16.67 -2.95 -61.66
N THR A 268 -16.65 -4.26 -61.44
CA THR A 268 -16.40 -4.85 -60.11
C THR A 268 -14.98 -4.54 -59.61
N VAL A 269 -13.97 -4.63 -60.49
CA VAL A 269 -12.57 -4.32 -60.14
C VAL A 269 -12.39 -2.83 -59.79
N MET A 270 -13.00 -1.90 -60.54
CA MET A 270 -12.96 -0.47 -60.20
C MET A 270 -13.70 -0.11 -58.90
N ASN A 271 -14.78 -0.83 -58.58
CA ASN A 271 -15.49 -0.62 -57.32
C ASN A 271 -14.70 -1.15 -56.12
N ASN A 272 -14.00 -2.28 -56.28
CA ASN A 272 -13.15 -2.85 -55.24
C ASN A 272 -11.91 -1.98 -54.96
N THR A 273 -11.26 -1.42 -55.98
CA THR A 273 -10.09 -0.55 -55.78
C THR A 273 -10.43 0.80 -55.15
N LYS A 274 -11.61 1.37 -55.42
CA LYS A 274 -12.09 2.57 -54.70
C LYS A 274 -12.45 2.25 -53.24
N ALA A 275 -13.01 1.08 -52.96
CA ALA A 275 -13.31 0.65 -51.60
C ALA A 275 -12.03 0.43 -50.78
N GLU A 276 -11.01 -0.21 -51.35
CA GLU A 276 -9.72 -0.45 -50.68
C GLU A 276 -8.94 0.83 -50.35
N VAL A 277 -8.96 1.83 -51.25
CA VAL A 277 -8.32 3.14 -50.99
C VAL A 277 -9.08 3.94 -49.93
N LEU A 278 -10.42 3.87 -49.91
CA LEU A 278 -11.24 4.51 -48.87
C LEU A 278 -11.00 3.86 -47.50
N ASP A 279 -10.88 2.52 -47.47
CA ASP A 279 -10.62 1.76 -46.25
C ASP A 279 -9.22 2.00 -45.71
N ALA A 280 -8.21 2.09 -46.60
CA ALA A 280 -6.86 2.49 -46.23
C ALA A 280 -6.80 3.92 -45.68
N ASN A 281 -7.55 4.87 -46.26
CA ASN A 281 -7.57 6.26 -45.80
C ASN A 281 -8.32 6.42 -44.46
N ASN A 282 -9.42 5.69 -44.28
CA ASN A 282 -10.13 5.58 -43.00
C ASN A 282 -9.24 4.91 -41.93
N THR A 283 -8.47 3.90 -42.33
CA THR A 283 -7.50 3.23 -41.44
C THR A 283 -6.36 4.18 -41.05
N ILE A 284 -5.83 4.98 -41.96
CA ILE A 284 -4.78 5.98 -41.67
C ILE A 284 -5.33 7.09 -40.74
N SER A 285 -6.55 7.56 -40.97
CA SER A 285 -7.19 8.56 -40.10
C SER A 285 -7.42 8.01 -38.70
N SER A 286 -7.94 6.79 -38.57
CA SER A 286 -8.11 6.11 -37.27
C SER A 286 -6.76 5.85 -36.57
N LYS A 287 -5.73 5.47 -37.33
CA LYS A 287 -4.37 5.27 -36.81
C LYS A 287 -3.74 6.57 -36.33
N ASN A 288 -3.90 7.67 -37.06
CA ASN A 288 -3.44 8.99 -36.62
C ASN A 288 -4.18 9.48 -35.37
N GLN A 289 -5.49 9.25 -35.27
CA GLN A 289 -6.25 9.53 -34.04
C GLN A 289 -5.77 8.69 -32.86
N THR A 290 -5.46 7.41 -33.07
CA THR A 290 -4.86 6.57 -32.02
C THR A 290 -3.44 7.00 -31.68
N ILE A 291 -2.63 7.47 -32.63
CA ILE A 291 -1.27 7.98 -32.37
C ILE A 291 -1.35 9.26 -31.52
N THR A 292 -2.21 10.22 -31.87
CA THR A 292 -2.43 11.43 -31.07
C THR A 292 -2.97 11.11 -29.68
N SER A 293 -3.88 10.14 -29.57
CA SER A 293 -4.38 9.65 -28.28
C SER A 293 -3.29 8.95 -27.45
N LEU A 294 -2.45 8.12 -28.08
CA LEU A 294 -1.32 7.46 -27.44
C LEU A 294 -0.27 8.47 -26.98
N GLN A 295 -0.02 9.53 -27.76
CA GLN A 295 0.89 10.61 -27.38
C GLN A 295 0.36 11.37 -26.17
N SER A 296 -0.93 11.74 -26.19
CA SER A 296 -1.59 12.38 -25.05
C SER A 296 -1.61 11.49 -23.81
N GLN A 297 -1.73 10.17 -23.97
CA GLN A 297 -1.63 9.21 -22.86
C GLN A 297 -0.20 9.07 -22.34
N VAL A 298 0.82 9.13 -23.20
CA VAL A 298 2.23 9.10 -22.79
C VAL A 298 2.58 10.38 -22.03
N ASP A 299 2.10 11.54 -22.47
CA ASP A 299 2.33 12.82 -21.79
C ASP A 299 1.60 12.85 -20.43
N ASP A 300 0.35 12.39 -20.37
CA ASP A 300 -0.43 12.25 -19.14
C ASP A 300 0.19 11.24 -18.16
N LEU A 301 0.62 10.06 -18.65
CA LEU A 301 1.33 9.06 -17.85
C LEU A 301 2.68 9.60 -17.34
N THR A 302 3.38 10.39 -18.13
CA THR A 302 4.66 10.99 -17.71
C THR A 302 4.43 12.04 -16.61
N SER A 303 3.38 12.86 -16.72
CA SER A 303 2.96 13.77 -15.66
C SER A 303 2.58 13.00 -14.39
N GLN A 304 1.73 11.97 -14.50
CA GLN A 304 1.29 11.16 -13.37
C GLN A 304 2.43 10.36 -12.72
N ILE A 305 3.41 9.90 -13.48
CA ILE A 305 4.63 9.26 -12.94
C ILE A 305 5.47 10.28 -12.17
N THR A 306 5.58 11.52 -12.67
CA THR A 306 6.31 12.59 -12.00
C THR A 306 5.62 13.00 -10.70
N ASP A 307 4.29 13.15 -10.73
CA ASP A 307 3.48 13.46 -9.54
C ASP A 307 3.49 12.32 -8.52
N ALA A 308 3.42 11.06 -8.98
CA ALA A 308 3.51 9.88 -8.11
C ALA A 308 4.91 9.72 -7.49
N LYS A 309 5.96 10.04 -8.24
CA LYS A 309 7.35 9.98 -7.76
C LYS A 309 7.65 11.08 -6.75
N ASN A 310 7.17 12.30 -7.00
CA ASN A 310 7.23 13.40 -6.04
C ASN A 310 6.44 13.06 -4.76
N SER A 311 5.28 12.40 -4.89
CA SER A 311 4.49 11.92 -3.74
C SER A 311 5.18 10.77 -2.96
N GLU A 312 5.94 9.91 -3.65
CA GLU A 312 6.77 8.86 -3.02
C GLU A 312 7.97 9.46 -2.27
N GLU A 313 8.65 10.45 -2.85
CA GLU A 313 9.76 11.19 -2.22
C GLU A 313 9.29 12.00 -1.02
N GLU A 314 8.14 12.69 -1.13
CA GLU A 314 7.54 13.45 -0.03
C GLU A 314 7.10 12.53 1.12
N SER A 315 6.65 11.30 0.81
CA SER A 315 6.32 10.30 1.83
C SER A 315 7.56 9.68 2.49
N ALA A 316 8.65 9.49 1.73
CA ALA A 316 9.93 8.99 2.24
C ALA A 316 10.59 10.02 3.17
N ASN A 317 10.62 11.30 2.78
CA ASN A 317 11.20 12.39 3.57
C ASN A 317 10.42 12.62 4.89
N LYS A 318 9.09 12.46 4.85
CA LYS A 318 8.26 12.44 6.06
C LYS A 318 8.63 11.26 6.95
N LEU A 319 8.74 10.05 6.41
CA LEU A 319 9.09 8.88 7.22
C LEU A 319 10.47 9.02 7.89
N GLU A 320 11.44 9.56 7.16
CA GLU A 320 12.80 9.83 7.67
C GLU A 320 12.80 10.87 8.80
N SER A 321 12.05 11.96 8.64
CA SER A 321 11.97 13.02 9.67
C SER A 321 11.30 12.53 10.96
N TYR A 322 10.34 11.62 10.86
CA TYR A 322 9.71 10.99 12.02
C TYR A 322 10.64 9.97 12.70
N ASP A 323 11.42 9.21 11.93
CA ASP A 323 12.40 8.25 12.46
C ASP A 323 13.51 8.95 13.26
N LYS A 324 13.97 10.11 12.76
CA LYS A 324 14.95 10.96 13.47
C LYS A 324 14.37 11.55 14.76
N LEU A 325 13.11 12.01 14.74
CA LEU A 325 12.44 12.50 15.95
C LEU A 325 12.27 11.39 17.00
N LEU A 326 11.97 10.15 16.57
CA LEU A 326 11.89 9.00 17.46
C LEU A 326 13.26 8.61 18.02
N THR A 327 14.30 8.65 17.20
CA THR A 327 15.68 8.40 17.62
C THR A 327 16.11 9.42 18.67
N ALA A 328 15.82 10.71 18.47
CA ALA A 328 16.06 11.77 19.44
C ALA A 328 15.34 11.52 20.78
N TYR A 329 14.09 11.05 20.73
CA TYR A 329 13.34 10.71 21.93
C TYR A 329 13.94 9.51 22.66
N GLU A 330 14.34 8.45 21.94
CA GLU A 330 14.96 7.27 22.52
C GLU A 330 16.31 7.61 23.20
N THR A 331 17.18 8.35 22.52
CA THR A 331 18.48 8.77 23.08
C THR A 331 18.30 9.70 24.28
N TYR A 332 17.30 10.59 24.25
CA TYR A 332 16.93 11.40 25.41
C TYR A 332 16.50 10.53 26.60
N THR A 333 15.60 9.56 26.40
CA THR A 333 15.13 8.68 27.49
C THR A 333 16.22 7.77 28.06
N THR A 334 17.27 7.49 27.29
CA THR A 334 18.43 6.71 27.73
C THR A 334 19.53 7.57 28.38
N GLY A 335 19.34 8.89 28.43
CA GLY A 335 20.20 9.85 29.11
C GLY A 335 21.40 10.35 28.29
N ASP A 336 21.44 10.06 26.98
CA ASP A 336 22.52 10.50 26.08
C ASP A 336 22.11 11.81 25.38
N ILE A 337 22.31 12.92 26.09
CA ILE A 337 21.84 14.26 25.70
C ILE A 337 22.54 14.78 24.43
N GLU A 338 23.81 14.46 24.24
CA GLU A 338 24.58 14.89 23.07
C GLU A 338 24.02 14.23 21.80
N LYS A 339 23.80 12.90 21.82
CA LYS A 339 23.17 12.20 20.70
C LYS A 339 21.72 12.58 20.48
N ALA A 340 21.00 12.95 21.53
CA ALA A 340 19.64 13.49 21.41
C ALA A 340 19.65 14.83 20.66
N GLY A 341 20.61 15.71 20.95
CA GLY A 341 20.82 16.97 20.24
C GLY A 341 21.12 16.76 18.75
N ASP A 342 22.06 15.87 18.43
CA ASP A 342 22.45 15.58 17.03
C ASP A 342 21.30 14.99 16.20
N ALA A 343 20.49 14.14 16.83
CA ALA A 343 19.31 13.57 16.19
C ALA A 343 18.26 14.66 15.95
N LEU A 344 18.02 15.56 16.92
CA LEU A 344 17.09 16.69 16.79
C LEU A 344 17.51 17.70 15.72
N SER A 345 18.80 18.04 15.62
CA SER A 345 19.29 18.97 14.60
C SER A 345 19.12 18.44 13.18
N SER A 346 18.99 17.12 13.04
CA SER A 346 18.82 16.44 11.76
C SER A 346 17.35 16.28 11.32
N VAL A 347 16.39 16.65 12.18
CA VAL A 347 14.95 16.58 11.90
C VAL A 347 14.53 17.71 10.97
N ASN A 348 13.90 17.38 9.84
CA ASN A 348 13.25 18.41 9.02
C ASN A 348 11.86 18.73 9.61
N VAL A 349 11.76 19.87 10.29
CA VAL A 349 10.54 20.29 10.98
C VAL A 349 9.39 20.51 9.99
N ASP A 350 9.65 20.94 8.76
CA ASP A 350 8.59 21.23 7.77
C ASP A 350 7.85 19.97 7.32
N ASP A 351 8.50 18.80 7.39
CA ASP A 351 7.91 17.51 7.04
C ASP A 351 7.11 16.89 8.20
N LEU A 352 7.13 17.50 9.39
CA LEU A 352 6.38 17.03 10.57
C LEU A 352 4.91 17.47 10.54
N SER A 353 4.02 16.62 11.08
CA SER A 353 2.64 17.01 11.38
C SER A 353 2.59 18.01 12.53
N ALA A 354 1.47 18.71 12.69
CA ALA A 354 1.27 19.66 13.79
C ALA A 354 1.52 19.02 15.17
N ASP A 355 1.06 17.78 15.37
CA ASP A 355 1.26 17.05 16.62
C ASP A 355 2.74 16.68 16.83
N ALA A 356 3.42 16.23 15.77
CA ALA A 356 4.83 15.88 15.81
C ALA A 356 5.74 17.12 16.02
N LYS A 357 5.35 18.29 15.49
CA LYS A 357 6.02 19.57 15.78
C LYS A 357 5.94 19.92 17.26
N SER A 358 4.76 19.79 17.88
CA SER A 358 4.61 20.04 19.31
C SER A 358 5.48 19.10 20.17
N ILE A 359 5.66 17.85 19.74
CA ILE A 359 6.55 16.89 20.40
C ILE A 359 8.01 17.29 20.21
N TYR A 360 8.41 17.63 18.98
CA TYR A 360 9.74 18.15 18.66
C TYR A 360 10.10 19.37 19.51
N ASP A 361 9.23 20.37 19.57
CA ASP A 361 9.46 21.61 20.32
C ASP A 361 9.67 21.31 21.82
N THR A 362 8.88 20.38 22.37
CA THR A 362 8.97 19.99 23.78
C THR A 362 10.29 19.28 24.08
N ILE A 363 10.67 18.29 23.28
CA ILE A 363 11.90 17.52 23.48
C ILE A 363 13.12 18.42 23.22
N ASN A 364 13.09 19.24 22.17
CA ASN A 364 14.16 20.17 21.85
C ASN A 364 14.40 21.18 22.97
N ALA A 365 13.34 21.73 23.57
CA ALA A 365 13.48 22.61 24.72
C ALA A 365 14.10 21.90 25.94
N GLN A 366 13.71 20.66 26.22
CA GLN A 366 14.25 19.87 27.34
C GLN A 366 15.71 19.47 27.12
N VAL A 367 16.04 18.93 25.95
CA VAL A 367 17.39 18.53 25.57
C VAL A 367 18.33 19.74 25.59
N ASN A 368 17.92 20.88 25.04
CA ASN A 368 18.74 22.09 25.07
C ASN A 368 18.95 22.59 26.50
N ALA A 369 17.92 22.60 27.34
CA ALA A 369 18.07 23.01 28.75
C ALA A 369 19.05 22.09 29.51
N GLU A 370 18.95 20.77 29.33
CA GLU A 370 19.85 19.81 29.99
C GLU A 370 21.28 19.87 29.43
N TYR A 371 21.43 20.06 28.12
CA TYR A 371 22.73 20.22 27.47
C TYR A 371 23.46 21.48 27.96
N MET A 372 22.74 22.60 28.04
CA MET A 372 23.28 23.85 28.56
C MET A 372 23.66 23.74 30.04
N ALA A 373 22.87 23.02 30.85
CA ALA A 373 23.21 22.75 32.24
C ALA A 373 24.47 21.90 32.39
N ALA A 374 24.64 20.88 31.52
CA ALA A 374 25.83 20.05 31.50
C ALA A 374 27.08 20.86 31.09
N LEU A 375 27.01 21.63 30.01
CA LEU A 375 28.09 22.49 29.54
C LEU A 375 28.46 23.58 30.56
N TYR A 376 27.46 24.20 31.18
CA TYR A 376 27.71 25.23 32.20
C TYR A 376 28.45 24.62 33.40
N LYS A 377 28.02 23.44 33.85
CA LYS A 377 28.70 22.71 34.92
C LYS A 377 30.13 22.34 34.55
N GLU A 378 30.34 21.79 33.35
CA GLU A 378 31.67 21.46 32.84
C GLU A 378 32.58 22.70 32.81
N GLY A 379 32.09 23.80 32.26
CA GLY A 379 32.84 25.06 32.19
C GLY A 379 33.16 25.65 33.56
N TYR A 380 32.23 25.57 34.51
CA TYR A 380 32.44 26.01 35.89
C TYR A 380 33.44 25.12 36.64
N ASP A 381 33.35 23.80 36.48
CA ASP A 381 34.27 22.84 37.08
C ASP A 381 35.68 23.02 36.50
N ALA A 382 35.79 23.25 35.19
CA ALA A 382 37.05 23.57 34.51
C ALA A 382 37.66 24.89 35.01
N TYR A 383 36.85 25.94 35.16
CA TYR A 383 37.28 27.23 35.71
C TYR A 383 37.80 27.07 37.15
N SER A 384 37.06 26.35 37.99
CA SER A 384 37.45 26.05 39.38
C SER A 384 38.72 25.20 39.45
N GLY A 385 38.88 24.28 38.49
CA GLY A 385 40.06 23.44 38.30
C GLY A 385 41.26 24.15 37.65
N LYS A 386 41.15 25.45 37.35
CA LYS A 386 42.17 26.28 36.69
C LYS A 386 42.50 25.86 35.25
N LYS A 387 41.60 25.11 34.60
CA LYS A 387 41.68 24.76 33.18
C LYS A 387 40.92 25.80 32.38
N TYR A 388 41.55 26.95 32.18
CA TYR A 388 40.84 28.13 31.66
C TYR A 388 40.48 28.01 30.17
N ASP A 389 41.29 27.34 29.35
CA ASP A 389 40.95 27.06 27.95
C ASP A 389 39.67 26.19 27.82
N ASP A 390 39.59 25.11 28.60
CA ASP A 390 38.42 24.22 28.64
C ASP A 390 37.18 24.98 29.15
N ALA A 391 37.36 25.83 30.17
CA ALA A 391 36.30 26.67 30.71
C ALA A 391 35.76 27.67 29.68
N VAL A 392 36.65 28.33 28.93
CA VAL A 392 36.27 29.22 27.82
C VAL A 392 35.50 28.42 26.77
N SER A 393 35.98 27.26 26.36
CA SER A 393 35.32 26.44 25.33
C SER A 393 33.90 26.05 25.72
N ALA A 394 33.68 25.58 26.95
CA ALA A 394 32.37 25.14 27.42
C ALA A 394 31.43 26.32 27.71
N LEU A 395 31.90 27.39 28.39
CA LEU A 395 31.07 28.54 28.75
C LEU A 395 30.70 29.41 27.54
N SER A 396 31.57 29.53 26.53
CA SER A 396 31.23 30.23 25.29
C SER A 396 30.06 29.58 24.57
N LYS A 397 30.02 28.23 24.49
CA LYS A 397 28.88 27.51 23.90
C LYS A 397 27.57 27.79 24.64
N VAL A 398 27.62 27.88 25.97
CA VAL A 398 26.42 28.23 26.77
C VAL A 398 25.96 29.64 26.45
N VAL A 399 26.87 30.61 26.43
CA VAL A 399 26.55 32.02 26.13
C VAL A 399 26.04 32.21 24.70
N GLU A 400 26.55 31.44 23.74
CA GLU A 400 26.06 31.46 22.34
C GLU A 400 24.62 30.93 22.23
N MET A 401 24.25 29.94 23.04
CA MET A 401 22.90 29.36 23.05
C MET A 401 21.89 30.19 23.86
N ASP A 402 22.31 30.73 25.00
CA ASP A 402 21.52 31.61 25.87
C ASP A 402 22.46 32.53 26.66
N GLU A 403 22.58 33.77 26.18
CA GLU A 403 23.38 34.82 26.81
C GLU A 403 22.88 35.16 28.23
N ASN A 404 21.63 34.81 28.55
CA ASN A 404 21.01 35.08 29.84
C ASN A 404 21.01 33.89 30.80
N TYR A 405 21.67 32.79 30.42
CA TYR A 405 21.67 31.56 31.19
C TYR A 405 22.10 31.79 32.65
N GLU A 406 21.27 31.28 33.58
CA GLU A 406 21.45 31.42 35.03
C GLU A 406 21.62 32.90 35.47
N ASN A 407 20.80 33.80 34.92
CA ASN A 407 20.84 35.23 35.18
C ASN A 407 22.22 35.84 34.90
N GLY A 408 22.83 35.48 33.77
CA GLY A 408 24.14 35.97 33.33
C GLY A 408 25.33 35.36 34.08
N ASN A 409 25.13 34.25 34.80
CA ASN A 409 26.23 33.57 35.49
C ASN A 409 27.25 33.02 34.49
N ALA A 410 26.78 32.38 33.42
CA ALA A 410 27.65 31.88 32.35
C ALA A 410 28.53 32.98 31.75
N LEU A 411 27.93 34.15 31.46
CA LEU A 411 28.60 35.34 30.93
C LEU A 411 29.71 35.86 31.87
N TYR A 412 29.42 35.92 33.17
CA TYR A 412 30.39 36.34 34.18
C TYR A 412 31.55 35.35 34.32
N TYR A 413 31.27 34.05 34.41
CA TYR A 413 32.33 33.04 34.52
C TYR A 413 33.15 32.93 33.23
N LEU A 414 32.56 33.19 32.06
CA LEU A 414 33.29 33.29 30.80
C LEU A 414 34.28 34.45 30.81
N ALA A 415 33.84 35.64 31.23
CA ALA A 415 34.72 36.81 31.37
C ALA A 415 35.87 36.56 32.37
N GLN A 416 35.57 35.84 33.46
CA GLN A 416 36.58 35.41 34.43
C GLN A 416 37.54 34.38 33.87
N ALA A 417 37.06 33.42 33.07
CA ALA A 417 37.90 32.44 32.40
C ALA A 417 38.85 33.12 31.41
N TYR A 418 38.37 34.01 30.53
CA TYR A 418 39.22 34.78 29.62
C TYR A 418 40.28 35.60 30.36
N ARG A 419 39.91 36.31 31.43
CA ARG A 419 40.87 37.09 32.24
C ARG A 419 41.95 36.22 32.85
N LYS A 420 41.58 35.03 33.35
CA LYS A 420 42.52 34.07 33.95
C LYS A 420 43.35 33.33 32.90
N ASN A 421 42.88 33.32 31.65
CA ASN A 421 43.59 32.82 30.48
C ASN A 421 44.44 33.90 29.77
N GLU A 422 44.64 35.07 30.41
CA GLU A 422 45.41 36.20 29.90
C GLU A 422 44.85 36.89 28.63
N ASP A 423 43.67 36.47 28.17
CA ASP A 423 42.94 37.11 27.07
C ASP A 423 42.11 38.29 27.61
N MET A 424 42.81 39.40 27.86
CA MET A 424 42.23 40.60 28.45
C MET A 424 41.26 41.32 27.52
N GLU A 425 41.42 41.21 26.21
CA GLU A 425 40.54 41.85 25.24
C GLU A 425 39.14 41.22 25.26
N ASN A 426 39.06 39.89 25.18
CA ASN A 426 37.77 39.20 25.29
C ASN A 426 37.18 39.34 26.69
N ALA A 427 38.01 39.33 27.75
CA ALA A 427 37.54 39.53 29.11
C ALA A 427 36.79 40.88 29.27
N LYS A 428 37.34 41.98 28.73
CA LYS A 428 36.69 43.31 28.78
C LYS A 428 35.32 43.28 28.10
N ILE A 429 35.24 42.70 26.90
CA ILE A 429 33.99 42.60 26.13
C ILE A 429 32.89 41.92 26.97
N TYR A 430 33.19 40.77 27.56
CA TYR A 430 32.20 40.03 28.33
C TYR A 430 31.91 40.66 29.70
N TYR A 431 32.88 41.29 30.37
CA TYR A 431 32.59 42.07 31.59
C TYR A 431 31.67 43.24 31.32
N GLN A 432 31.87 43.95 30.22
CA GLN A 432 31.02 45.07 29.84
C GLN A 432 29.59 44.60 29.57
N LYS A 433 29.41 43.48 28.87
CA LYS A 433 28.09 42.85 28.71
C LYS A 433 27.43 42.49 30.05
N VAL A 434 28.19 41.98 31.03
CA VAL A 434 27.65 41.69 32.37
C VAL A 434 27.15 42.97 33.06
N VAL A 435 27.88 44.08 32.94
CA VAL A 435 27.46 45.37 33.53
C VAL A 435 26.21 45.90 32.84
N GLU A 436 26.16 45.85 31.51
CA GLU A 436 25.04 46.37 30.72
C GLU A 436 23.76 45.56 30.92
N LEU A 437 23.85 44.22 30.92
CA LEU A 437 22.69 43.34 31.03
C LEU A 437 22.23 43.11 32.48
N TYR A 438 23.15 43.23 33.46
CA TYR A 438 22.88 42.91 34.86
C TYR A 438 23.33 44.00 35.88
N PRO A 439 22.98 45.29 35.69
CA PRO A 439 23.59 46.45 36.36
C PRO A 439 23.43 46.53 37.88
N ASN A 440 22.55 45.73 38.50
CA ASN A 440 22.28 45.73 39.94
C ASN A 440 22.74 44.45 40.65
N THR A 441 23.70 43.73 40.07
CA THR A 441 24.23 42.50 40.63
C THR A 441 25.64 42.71 41.19
N GLU A 442 26.00 41.93 42.22
CA GLU A 442 27.38 41.91 42.75
C GLU A 442 28.39 41.56 41.65
N ARG A 443 27.99 40.72 40.70
CA ARG A 443 28.78 40.36 39.51
C ARG A 443 29.04 41.57 38.63
N ALA A 444 28.05 42.41 38.32
CA ALA A 444 28.26 43.64 37.58
C ALA A 444 29.17 44.63 38.31
N ALA A 445 29.03 44.80 39.63
CA ALA A 445 29.94 45.64 40.41
C ALA A 445 31.39 45.11 40.35
N ASN A 446 31.58 43.78 40.44
CA ASN A 446 32.89 43.15 40.30
C ASN A 446 33.46 43.30 38.87
N SER A 447 32.62 43.13 37.84
CA SER A 447 32.99 43.35 36.44
C SER A 447 33.43 44.79 36.19
N GLN A 448 32.69 45.78 36.71
CA GLN A 448 33.05 47.19 36.59
C GLN A 448 34.40 47.51 37.23
N ASN A 449 34.65 46.98 38.44
CA ASN A 449 35.95 47.15 39.10
C ASN A 449 37.11 46.58 38.26
N TYR A 450 36.90 45.49 37.52
CA TYR A 450 37.91 44.94 36.63
C TYR A 450 38.12 45.78 35.37
N LEU A 451 37.05 46.35 34.81
CA LEU A 451 37.15 47.28 33.67
C LEU A 451 37.96 48.52 34.06
N ASP A 452 37.65 49.15 35.21
CA ASP A 452 38.32 50.35 35.71
C ASP A 452 39.83 50.10 36.01
N GLN A 453 40.16 48.92 36.53
CA GLN A 453 41.56 48.49 36.76
C GLN A 453 42.33 48.29 35.45
N SER A 454 41.68 47.72 34.44
CA SER A 454 42.30 47.49 33.14
C SER A 454 42.58 48.79 32.37
N GLU A 455 41.74 49.82 32.54
CA GLU A 455 41.94 51.14 31.94
C GLU A 455 43.10 51.91 32.59
N THR A 456 43.29 51.75 33.90
CA THR A 456 44.40 52.39 34.63
C THR A 456 45.77 51.78 34.33
N ASP A 457 45.82 50.48 34.01
CA ASP A 457 47.05 49.80 33.56
C ASP A 457 47.43 50.12 32.10
N THR A 458 46.47 50.55 31.27
CA THR A 458 46.73 50.95 29.88
C THR A 458 47.15 52.44 29.77
N ALA A 459 46.90 53.22 30.82
CA ALA A 459 47.20 54.66 30.90
C ALA A 459 48.55 54.99 31.59
N ARG A 460 49.29 53.98 32.04
CA ARG A 460 50.68 54.07 32.52
C ARG A 460 51.64 53.51 31.48
#